data_AF-A0A963Y311-F1
#
_entry.id   AF-A0A963Y311-F1
#
_cell.length_a   1.000
_cell.length_b   1.000
_cell.length_c   1.000
_cell.angle_alpha   90.00
_cell.angle_beta   90.00
_cell.angle_gamma   90.00
#
_symmetry.space_group_name_H-M   'P 1'
#
loop_
_entity.id
_entity.type
_entity.pdbx_description
1 polymer ?
#
loop_
_entity_poly.entity_id
_entity_poly.type
_entity_poly.pdbx_seq_one_letter_code
_entity_poly.pdbx_strand_id
1 'polypeptide(L)'
;MTSVNAQRVNEETCFLPEGGEQAPRTPCFTEGTVVSTNRGAVPIEDLKAGDLVLTRDNGYRPILWIGSRRFDETELCRFAELQPVAISAGALGPNMPERDIKVSPHHRILLTGAFARKYVNETEVLAPAKELLWMPGFAQDCVSGVTYFHIMFEDHEVIRADGCWTESFLPEAVVVENMSKAQRQEILTIFPELGARDGYDRYAPARTLIEHIGEDAAKAA
;
A
#
# COMPACT_ATOMS: atom_id res chain seq x y z
N MET A 1 35.96 9.47 48.24
CA MET A 1 35.46 10.77 47.74
C MET A 1 35.97 10.96 46.34
N THR A 2 35.03 10.86 45.39
CA THR A 2 34.94 11.65 44.16
C THR A 2 36.18 11.78 43.29
N SER A 3 36.17 11.08 42.14
CA SER A 3 36.09 11.72 40.82
C SER A 3 36.82 10.86 39.79
N VAL A 4 36.05 10.11 39.00
CA VAL A 4 36.45 9.79 37.63
C VAL A 4 35.20 10.00 36.79
N ASN A 5 35.22 11.01 35.93
CA ASN A 5 34.77 10.88 34.54
C ASN A 5 34.95 12.22 33.82
N ALA A 6 36.08 12.33 33.16
CA ALA A 6 36.21 13.09 31.93
C ALA A 6 36.13 12.08 30.79
N GLN A 7 35.02 12.07 30.06
CA GLN A 7 34.95 11.74 28.63
C GLN A 7 33.51 11.92 28.15
N ARG A 8 33.26 13.07 27.51
CA ARG A 8 32.18 13.22 26.55
C ARG A 8 32.84 13.59 25.23
N VAL A 9 32.79 12.65 24.30
CA VAL A 9 32.77 12.74 22.83
C VAL A 9 32.73 11.27 22.36
N ASN A 10 32.01 10.80 21.34
CA ASN A 10 31.04 11.28 20.36
C ASN A 10 30.43 10.01 19.72
N GLU A 11 29.58 10.21 18.69
CA GLU A 11 29.35 9.31 17.54
C GLU A 11 28.04 8.51 17.53
N GLU A 12 27.10 9.10 16.78
CA GLU A 12 26.24 8.46 15.77
C GLU A 12 26.60 6.99 15.51
N THR A 13 25.68 6.09 15.80
CA THR A 13 25.67 4.78 15.15
C THR A 13 24.24 4.35 15.00
N CYS A 14 23.67 4.68 13.83
CA CYS A 14 22.53 3.96 13.30
C CYS A 14 23.03 2.53 13.05
N PHE A 15 22.69 1.62 13.98
CA PHE A 15 23.05 0.21 13.85
C PHE A 15 22.28 -0.36 12.67
N LEU A 16 22.95 -0.53 11.53
CA LEU A 16 22.47 -1.42 10.48
C LEU A 16 22.59 -2.85 11.01
N PRO A 17 21.51 -3.64 11.02
CA PRO A 17 21.59 -5.03 11.43
C PRO A 17 22.34 -5.85 10.37
N GLU A 18 23.23 -6.74 10.82
CA GLU A 18 23.75 -7.82 10.00
C GLU A 18 22.65 -8.87 9.78
N GLY A 19 22.28 -9.11 8.52
CA GLY A 19 21.32 -10.14 8.12
C GLY A 19 20.23 -9.59 7.19
N GLY A 20 20.03 -10.22 6.03
CA GLY A 20 19.15 -9.79 4.93
C GLY A 20 17.65 -9.79 5.21
N GLU A 21 17.21 -9.04 6.22
CA GLU A 21 15.81 -8.79 6.52
C GLU A 21 15.29 -7.67 5.59
N GLN A 22 14.48 -8.05 4.60
CA GLN A 22 13.85 -7.11 3.66
C GLN A 22 12.55 -6.58 4.24
N ALA A 23 12.27 -5.28 4.07
CA ALA A 23 10.98 -4.72 4.46
C ALA A 23 9.83 -5.35 3.65
N PRO A 24 8.65 -5.55 4.28
CA PRO A 24 7.48 -6.05 3.57
C PRO A 24 7.07 -5.06 2.47
N ARG A 25 6.95 -5.56 1.23
CA ARG A 25 6.58 -4.75 0.04
C ARG A 25 5.08 -4.75 -0.24
N THR A 26 4.28 -4.92 0.79
CA THR A 26 2.86 -5.20 0.63
C THR A 26 2.06 -3.90 0.42
N PRO A 27 1.11 -3.87 -0.53
CA PRO A 27 0.14 -2.78 -0.66
C PRO A 27 -0.70 -2.61 0.60
N CYS A 28 -0.72 -1.40 1.17
CA CYS A 28 -1.46 -1.08 2.38
C CYS A 28 -2.12 0.28 2.32
N PHE A 29 -3.29 0.39 2.93
CA PHE A 29 -3.90 1.66 3.33
C PHE A 29 -3.39 2.06 4.72
N THR A 30 -3.39 3.36 5.05
CA THR A 30 -3.15 3.81 6.43
C THR A 30 -4.45 3.95 7.22
N GLU A 31 -4.35 3.88 8.54
CA GLU A 31 -5.43 4.30 9.46
C GLU A 31 -6.05 5.65 9.05
N GLY A 32 -7.37 5.76 9.16
CA GLY A 32 -8.14 6.95 8.77
C GLY A 32 -8.50 7.02 7.29
N THR A 33 -7.97 6.12 6.45
CA THR A 33 -8.40 6.01 5.03
C THR A 33 -9.89 5.69 4.98
N VAL A 34 -10.67 6.46 4.25
CA VAL A 34 -12.12 6.25 4.18
C VAL A 34 -12.52 5.50 2.91
N VAL A 35 -13.12 4.32 3.08
CA VAL A 35 -13.53 3.44 1.99
C VAL A 35 -15.02 3.60 1.69
N SER A 36 -15.37 3.61 0.40
CA SER A 36 -16.76 3.66 -0.05
C SER A 36 -17.44 2.31 0.14
N THR A 37 -18.49 2.25 0.96
CA THR A 37 -19.27 1.03 1.23
C THR A 37 -20.74 1.21 0.89
N ASN A 38 -21.53 0.13 0.94
CA ASN A 38 -22.98 0.21 0.77
C ASN A 38 -23.70 0.92 1.94
N ARG A 39 -22.99 1.18 3.04
CA ARG A 39 -23.49 1.92 4.22
C ARG A 39 -22.96 3.35 4.28
N GLY A 40 -22.29 3.82 3.22
CA GLY A 40 -21.63 5.11 3.16
C GLY A 40 -20.11 5.01 3.29
N ALA A 41 -19.48 6.13 3.61
CA ALA A 41 -18.03 6.24 3.74
C ALA A 41 -17.61 5.73 5.13
N VAL A 42 -16.76 4.71 5.20
CA VAL A 42 -16.36 4.04 6.46
C VAL A 42 -14.83 4.03 6.58
N PRO A 43 -14.26 4.44 7.73
CA PRO A 43 -12.82 4.30 7.98
C PRO A 43 -12.37 2.85 7.85
N ILE A 44 -11.17 2.62 7.31
CA ILE A 44 -10.68 1.27 7.06
C ILE A 44 -10.52 0.44 8.34
N GLU A 45 -10.17 1.08 9.45
CA GLU A 45 -10.05 0.45 10.77
C GLU A 45 -11.39 -0.06 11.34
N ASP A 46 -12.52 0.42 10.83
CA ASP A 46 -13.87 0.00 11.24
C ASP A 46 -14.46 -1.09 10.32
N LEU A 47 -13.79 -1.42 9.22
CA LEU A 47 -14.23 -2.46 8.30
C LEU A 47 -13.95 -3.87 8.84
N LYS A 48 -14.79 -4.82 8.44
CA LYS A 48 -14.62 -6.24 8.77
C LYS A 48 -14.99 -7.15 7.61
N ALA A 49 -14.57 -8.40 7.68
CA ALA A 49 -15.00 -9.43 6.75
C ALA A 49 -16.55 -9.47 6.67
N GLY A 50 -17.06 -9.53 5.44
CA GLY A 50 -18.47 -9.45 5.10
C GLY A 50 -19.00 -8.05 4.80
N ASP A 51 -18.27 -6.97 5.14
CA ASP A 51 -18.67 -5.62 4.73
C ASP A 51 -18.58 -5.45 3.21
N LEU A 52 -19.55 -4.73 2.64
CA LEU A 52 -19.70 -4.56 1.20
C LEU A 52 -19.04 -3.25 0.73
N VAL A 53 -17.91 -3.38 0.04
CA VAL A 53 -17.10 -2.27 -0.51
C VAL A 53 -17.41 -2.03 -1.97
N LEU A 54 -17.50 -0.76 -2.37
CA LEU A 54 -17.68 -0.37 -3.77
C LEU A 54 -16.40 -0.66 -4.57
N THR A 55 -16.52 -1.51 -5.57
CA THR A 55 -15.49 -1.79 -6.55
C THR A 55 -15.83 -1.20 -7.91
N ARG A 56 -14.81 -1.02 -8.75
CA ARG A 56 -14.92 -0.33 -10.04
C ARG A 56 -15.74 -1.12 -11.05
N ASP A 57 -15.56 -2.43 -11.09
CA ASP A 57 -16.06 -3.28 -12.17
C ASP A 57 -17.27 -4.11 -11.74
N ASN A 58 -17.36 -4.43 -10.46
CA ASN A 58 -18.23 -5.49 -9.96
C ASN A 58 -19.27 -5.01 -8.93
N GLY A 59 -19.42 -3.70 -8.77
CA GLY A 59 -20.35 -3.11 -7.81
C GLY A 59 -19.89 -3.35 -6.37
N TYR A 60 -20.80 -3.69 -5.47
CA TYR A 60 -20.44 -3.93 -4.07
C TYR A 60 -19.99 -5.37 -3.83
N ARG A 61 -18.76 -5.55 -3.33
CA ARG A 61 -18.18 -6.88 -3.03
C ARG A 61 -17.87 -7.05 -1.54
N PRO A 62 -18.08 -8.25 -0.98
CA PRO A 62 -17.79 -8.52 0.42
C PRO A 62 -16.28 -8.65 0.64
N ILE A 63 -15.77 -7.97 1.66
CA ILE A 63 -14.42 -8.21 2.15
C ILE A 63 -14.34 -9.66 2.65
N LEU A 64 -13.40 -10.44 2.15
CA LEU A 64 -13.17 -11.82 2.61
C LEU A 64 -12.12 -11.87 3.72
N TRP A 65 -11.15 -10.97 3.68
CA TRP A 65 -10.14 -10.83 4.73
C TRP A 65 -9.73 -9.37 4.90
N ILE A 66 -9.52 -8.98 6.15
CA ILE A 66 -8.89 -7.71 6.51
C ILE A 66 -7.81 -7.98 7.56
N GLY A 67 -6.61 -7.45 7.32
CA GLY A 67 -5.49 -7.57 8.25
C GLY A 67 -4.79 -6.25 8.46
N SER A 68 -4.21 -6.06 9.64
CA SER A 68 -3.49 -4.83 9.96
C SER A 68 -2.15 -5.09 10.66
N ARG A 69 -1.20 -4.17 10.48
CA ARG A 69 0.06 -4.15 11.22
C ARG A 69 0.46 -2.72 11.55
N ARG A 70 0.82 -2.50 12.82
CA ARG A 70 1.41 -1.23 13.27
C ARG A 70 2.92 -1.29 13.16
N PHE A 71 3.51 -0.18 12.74
CA PHE A 71 4.94 0.10 12.75
C PHE A 71 5.19 1.33 13.63
N ASP A 72 6.14 1.22 14.56
CA ASP A 72 6.57 2.34 15.39
C ASP A 72 7.77 3.10 14.79
N GLU A 73 8.21 4.16 15.47
CA GLU A 73 9.31 5.02 15.03
C GLU A 73 10.62 4.23 14.86
N THR A 74 10.87 3.24 15.71
CA THR A 74 12.10 2.44 15.66
C THR A 74 12.08 1.55 14.43
N GLU A 75 10.95 0.88 14.16
CA GLU A 75 10.76 0.08 12.95
C GLU A 75 10.83 0.94 11.68
N LEU A 76 10.23 2.13 11.67
CA LEU A 76 10.26 3.04 10.52
C LEU A 76 11.62 3.69 10.28
N CYS A 77 12.41 3.94 11.33
CA CYS A 77 13.81 4.33 11.17
C CYS A 77 14.66 3.20 10.58
N ARG A 78 14.36 1.95 10.97
CA ARG A 78 15.05 0.76 10.47
C ARG A 78 14.69 0.42 9.03
N PHE A 79 13.41 0.61 8.66
CA PHE A 79 12.85 0.30 7.36
C PHE A 79 12.22 1.57 6.76
N ALA A 80 13.08 2.52 6.36
CA ALA A 80 12.64 3.80 5.82
C ALA A 80 11.78 3.65 4.55
N GLU A 81 11.92 2.54 3.82
CA GLU A 81 11.08 2.21 2.66
C GLU A 81 9.63 1.87 3.01
N LEU A 82 9.27 1.80 4.30
CA LEU A 82 7.89 1.66 4.77
C LEU A 82 7.22 2.99 5.10
N GLN A 83 7.94 4.10 5.00
CA GLN A 83 7.34 5.42 5.19
C GLN A 83 6.20 5.63 4.17
N PRO A 84 5.04 6.19 4.56
CA PRO A 84 3.92 6.35 3.63
C PRO A 84 4.22 7.32 2.48
N VAL A 85 3.50 7.14 1.37
CA VAL A 85 3.35 8.17 0.34
C VAL A 85 2.05 8.93 0.62
N ALA A 86 2.15 10.24 0.80
CA ALA A 86 1.02 11.15 0.87
C ALA A 86 0.63 11.59 -0.55
N ILE A 87 -0.67 11.55 -0.82
CA ILE A 87 -1.28 11.96 -2.09
C ILE A 87 -2.30 13.05 -1.75
N SER A 88 -2.04 14.26 -2.23
CA SER A 88 -2.86 15.44 -1.96
C SER A 88 -4.20 15.36 -2.69
N ALA A 89 -5.24 15.94 -2.11
CA ALA A 89 -6.53 16.09 -2.76
C ALA A 89 -6.38 16.74 -4.15
N GLY A 90 -7.02 16.15 -5.16
CA GLY A 90 -6.95 16.62 -6.54
C GLY A 90 -5.69 16.25 -7.33
N ALA A 91 -4.72 15.53 -6.75
CA ALA A 91 -3.46 15.17 -7.42
C ALA A 91 -3.61 14.26 -8.65
N LEU A 92 -4.70 13.49 -8.72
CA LEU A 92 -5.03 12.56 -9.82
C LEU A 92 -6.05 13.15 -10.81
N GLY A 93 -6.49 14.38 -10.59
CA GLY A 93 -7.50 15.06 -11.40
C GLY A 93 -8.55 15.79 -10.55
N PRO A 94 -9.51 16.49 -11.17
CA PRO A 94 -10.52 17.25 -10.44
C PRO A 94 -11.27 16.37 -9.43
N ASN A 95 -11.22 16.76 -8.15
CA ASN A 95 -11.80 16.03 -7.02
C ASN A 95 -11.30 14.58 -6.87
N MET A 96 -10.06 14.27 -7.28
CA MET A 96 -9.46 12.96 -7.10
C MET A 96 -8.00 13.07 -6.66
N PRO A 97 -7.61 12.55 -5.49
CA PRO A 97 -8.47 12.16 -4.38
C PRO A 97 -9.42 13.31 -3.92
N GLU A 98 -10.52 12.97 -3.24
CA GLU A 98 -11.45 13.97 -2.65
C GLU A 98 -10.85 14.62 -1.40
N ARG A 99 -9.91 13.93 -0.74
CA ARG A 99 -9.13 14.39 0.40
C ARG A 99 -7.73 13.79 0.35
N ASP A 100 -6.80 14.34 1.12
CA ASP A 100 -5.47 13.77 1.22
C ASP A 100 -5.56 12.31 1.72
N ILE A 101 -4.84 11.41 1.07
CA ILE A 101 -4.74 10.00 1.44
C ILE A 101 -3.26 9.63 1.62
N LYS A 102 -2.98 8.73 2.57
CA LYS A 102 -1.66 8.13 2.74
C LYS A 102 -1.75 6.63 2.48
N VAL A 103 -0.77 6.10 1.75
CA VAL A 103 -0.69 4.68 1.40
C VAL A 103 0.74 4.18 1.53
N SER A 104 0.92 2.86 1.62
CA SER A 104 2.29 2.31 1.56
C SER A 104 2.93 2.59 0.19
N PRO A 105 4.25 2.69 0.08
CA PRO A 105 4.95 3.01 -1.17
C PRO A 105 4.62 2.08 -2.35
N HIS A 106 4.31 0.82 -2.05
CA HIS A 106 3.97 -0.20 -3.04
C HIS A 106 2.48 -0.25 -3.38
N HIS A 107 1.62 0.47 -2.66
CA HIS A 107 0.19 0.51 -2.92
C HIS A 107 -0.06 1.14 -4.29
N ARG A 108 -0.79 0.43 -5.15
CA ARG A 108 -1.03 0.86 -6.52
C ARG A 108 -2.29 1.72 -6.65
N ILE A 109 -2.12 2.83 -7.36
CA ILE A 109 -3.15 3.80 -7.68
C ILE A 109 -3.59 3.59 -9.12
N LEU A 110 -4.90 3.69 -9.38
CA LEU A 110 -5.43 3.60 -10.73
C LEU A 110 -5.13 4.89 -11.50
N LEU A 111 -4.38 4.77 -12.58
CA LEU A 111 -4.16 5.83 -13.55
C LEU A 111 -5.01 5.54 -14.78
N THR A 112 -5.63 6.59 -15.34
CA THR A 112 -6.60 6.44 -16.43
C THR A 112 -6.32 7.38 -17.60
N GLY A 113 -6.91 7.06 -18.75
CA GLY A 113 -7.00 7.97 -19.88
C GLY A 113 -5.66 8.29 -20.53
N ALA A 114 -5.39 9.58 -20.75
CA ALA A 114 -4.19 10.04 -21.45
C ALA A 114 -2.90 9.69 -20.69
N PHE A 115 -2.95 9.69 -19.36
CA PHE A 115 -1.80 9.32 -18.54
C PHE A 115 -1.46 7.85 -18.73
N ALA A 116 -2.45 6.95 -18.56
CA ALA A 116 -2.26 5.52 -18.78
C ALA A 116 -1.68 5.26 -20.18
N ARG A 117 -2.33 5.80 -21.23
CA ARG A 117 -1.92 5.65 -22.65
C ARG A 117 -0.52 6.16 -22.97
N LYS A 118 -0.01 7.16 -22.24
CA LYS A 118 1.33 7.72 -22.45
C LYS A 118 2.43 6.73 -22.04
N TYR A 119 2.18 5.93 -21.01
CA TYR A 119 3.20 5.06 -20.40
C TYR A 119 3.00 3.58 -20.73
N VAL A 120 1.75 3.18 -20.91
CA VAL A 120 1.35 1.84 -21.30
C VAL A 120 0.27 2.01 -22.36
N ASN A 121 0.25 1.22 -23.43
CA ASN A 121 -0.76 1.35 -24.47
C ASN A 121 -2.15 0.82 -24.03
N GLU A 122 -2.56 1.19 -22.82
CA GLU A 122 -3.75 0.77 -22.10
C GLU A 122 -4.54 1.98 -21.62
N THR A 123 -5.84 1.79 -21.37
CA THR A 123 -6.72 2.88 -20.93
C THR A 123 -6.74 3.07 -19.42
N GLU A 124 -6.39 2.02 -18.67
CA GLU A 124 -6.34 1.99 -17.21
C GLU A 124 -5.19 1.09 -16.76
N VAL A 125 -4.42 1.56 -15.78
CA VAL A 125 -3.24 0.86 -15.25
C VAL A 125 -3.12 1.10 -13.75
N LEU A 126 -2.53 0.15 -13.03
CA LEU A 126 -2.21 0.28 -11.61
C LEU A 126 -0.71 0.54 -11.45
N ALA A 127 -0.37 1.66 -10.83
CA ALA A 127 1.02 2.06 -10.60
C ALA A 127 1.32 2.27 -9.11
N PRO A 128 2.43 1.75 -8.57
CA PRO A 128 2.85 1.97 -7.19
C PRO A 128 2.99 3.46 -6.87
N ALA A 129 2.49 3.89 -5.71
CA ALA A 129 2.54 5.29 -5.29
C ALA A 129 3.97 5.87 -5.29
N LYS A 130 4.99 5.06 -4.95
CA LYS A 130 6.40 5.48 -4.98
C LYS A 130 6.91 5.86 -6.37
N GLU A 131 6.37 5.24 -7.42
CA GLU A 131 6.73 5.52 -8.82
C GLU A 131 6.08 6.82 -9.32
N LEU A 132 5.23 7.45 -8.49
CA LEU A 132 4.50 8.69 -8.78
C LEU A 132 5.02 9.88 -7.98
N LEU A 133 6.09 9.73 -7.19
CA LEU A 133 6.66 10.80 -6.35
C LEU A 133 7.12 12.05 -7.14
N TRP A 134 7.31 11.93 -8.45
CA TRP A 134 7.63 13.05 -9.33
C TRP A 134 6.39 13.86 -9.75
N MET A 135 5.17 13.36 -9.52
CA MET A 135 3.93 14.05 -9.85
C MET A 135 3.59 15.10 -8.79
N PRO A 136 3.06 16.28 -9.18
CA PRO A 136 2.53 17.25 -8.24
C PRO A 136 1.49 16.63 -7.30
N GLY A 137 1.63 16.89 -5.99
CA GLY A 137 0.72 16.38 -4.96
C GLY A 137 1.10 15.01 -4.39
N PHE A 138 2.14 14.36 -4.92
CA PHE A 138 2.71 13.13 -4.33
C PHE A 138 3.97 13.48 -3.54
N ALA A 139 4.09 12.96 -2.32
CA ALA A 139 5.26 13.17 -1.48
C ALA A 139 5.51 11.98 -0.56
N GLN A 140 6.78 11.71 -0.28
CA GLN A 140 7.15 10.81 0.81
C GLN A 140 6.84 11.49 2.14
N ASP A 141 6.07 10.84 3.01
CA ASP A 141 5.69 11.37 4.31
C ASP A 141 6.46 10.65 5.42
N CYS A 142 7.27 11.39 6.16
CA CYS A 142 8.10 10.86 7.24
C CYS A 142 7.34 10.95 8.56
N VAL A 143 6.71 9.84 8.96
CA VAL A 143 5.95 9.74 10.21
C VAL A 143 6.71 8.95 11.28
N SER A 144 6.37 9.16 12.55
CA SER A 144 6.91 8.41 13.69
C SER A 144 6.13 7.13 14.01
N GLY A 145 5.08 6.83 13.25
CA GLY A 145 4.33 5.59 13.38
C GLY A 145 3.16 5.53 12.41
N VAL A 146 2.84 4.32 11.97
CA VAL A 146 1.73 4.07 11.03
C VAL A 146 1.10 2.71 11.28
N THR A 147 -0.23 2.65 11.19
CA THR A 147 -0.96 1.37 11.11
C THR A 147 -1.39 1.15 9.68
N TYR A 148 -0.95 0.04 9.11
CA TYR A 148 -1.26 -0.37 7.75
C TYR A 148 -2.34 -1.43 7.72
N PHE A 149 -3.27 -1.33 6.76
CA PHE A 149 -4.40 -2.22 6.57
C PHE A 149 -4.40 -2.83 5.16
N HIS A 150 -4.79 -4.09 5.07
CA HIS A 150 -4.99 -4.85 3.84
C HIS A 150 -6.43 -5.32 3.78
N ILE A 151 -7.08 -5.22 2.63
CA ILE A 151 -8.38 -5.83 2.40
C ILE A 151 -8.34 -6.68 1.15
N MET A 152 -8.90 -7.87 1.23
CA MET A 152 -8.89 -8.88 0.16
C MET A 152 -10.32 -9.31 -0.14
N PHE A 153 -10.63 -9.47 -1.43
CA PHE A 153 -11.92 -9.90 -1.96
C PHE A 153 -11.80 -11.31 -2.54
N GLU A 154 -12.79 -11.79 -3.30
CA GLU A 154 -12.71 -13.06 -4.03
C GLU A 154 -11.78 -12.97 -5.25
N ASP A 155 -11.82 -11.84 -5.94
CA ASP A 155 -10.92 -11.47 -7.03
C ASP A 155 -10.09 -10.25 -6.61
N HIS A 156 -9.02 -9.93 -7.35
CA HIS A 156 -8.38 -8.63 -7.19
C HIS A 156 -9.35 -7.53 -7.65
N GLU A 157 -9.61 -6.55 -6.80
CA GLU A 157 -10.59 -5.49 -7.07
C GLU A 157 -9.91 -4.12 -7.07
N VAL A 158 -10.44 -3.21 -7.88
CA VAL A 158 -10.12 -1.78 -7.77
C VAL A 158 -11.22 -1.12 -6.96
N ILE A 159 -10.89 -0.55 -5.80
CA ILE A 159 -11.84 0.00 -4.85
C ILE A 159 -11.75 1.53 -4.77
N ARG A 160 -12.79 2.16 -4.21
CA ARG A 160 -12.80 3.61 -3.99
C ARG A 160 -12.45 3.97 -2.55
N ALA A 161 -11.26 4.54 -2.35
CA ALA A 161 -10.74 5.02 -1.06
C ALA A 161 -10.44 6.52 -1.15
N ASP A 162 -10.93 7.31 -0.19
CA ASP A 162 -10.81 8.77 -0.13
C ASP A 162 -11.11 9.48 -1.46
N GLY A 163 -12.05 8.92 -2.22
CA GLY A 163 -12.50 9.44 -3.50
C GLY A 163 -11.64 9.05 -4.71
N CYS A 164 -10.48 8.42 -4.54
CA CYS A 164 -9.68 7.87 -5.63
C CYS A 164 -9.83 6.35 -5.79
N TRP A 165 -9.43 5.84 -6.94
CA TRP A 165 -9.47 4.42 -7.27
C TRP A 165 -8.10 3.79 -7.01
N THR A 166 -8.04 2.74 -6.19
CA THR A 166 -6.81 2.06 -5.80
C THR A 166 -7.00 0.55 -5.79
N GLU A 167 -5.90 -0.19 -5.73
CA GLU A 167 -5.95 -1.65 -5.66
C GLU A 167 -6.45 -2.17 -4.29
N SER A 168 -7.09 -3.34 -4.29
CA SER A 168 -7.20 -4.18 -3.10
C SER A 168 -5.91 -4.98 -2.89
N PHE A 169 -5.84 -5.78 -1.83
CA PHE A 169 -4.72 -6.67 -1.63
C PHE A 169 -4.65 -7.72 -2.76
N LEU A 170 -3.53 -7.75 -3.48
CA LEU A 170 -3.16 -8.79 -4.43
C LEU A 170 -2.20 -9.77 -3.75
N PRO A 171 -2.59 -11.02 -3.49
CA PRO A 171 -1.69 -12.02 -2.94
C PRO A 171 -0.71 -12.46 -4.02
N GLU A 172 0.45 -11.83 -4.11
CA GLU A 172 1.58 -12.38 -4.86
C GLU A 172 2.40 -13.31 -3.96
N ALA A 173 3.03 -14.35 -4.51
CA ALA A 173 3.82 -15.31 -3.73
C ALA A 173 4.87 -14.62 -2.83
N VAL A 174 5.61 -13.67 -3.40
CA VAL A 174 6.63 -12.88 -2.68
C VAL A 174 6.00 -12.05 -1.56
N VAL A 175 4.80 -11.54 -1.78
CA VAL A 175 4.09 -10.71 -0.81
C VAL A 175 3.62 -11.55 0.38
N VAL A 176 3.00 -12.70 0.11
CA VAL A 176 2.50 -13.63 1.15
C VAL A 176 3.67 -14.27 1.92
N GLU A 177 4.79 -14.55 1.28
CA GLU A 177 5.99 -15.06 1.94
C GLU A 177 6.64 -14.07 2.91
N ASN A 178 6.55 -12.76 2.62
CA ASN A 178 7.09 -11.70 3.45
C ASN A 178 6.13 -11.20 4.54
N MET A 179 4.93 -11.76 4.63
CA MET A 179 4.02 -11.50 5.75
C MET A 179 4.47 -12.20 7.03
N SER A 180 3.95 -11.71 8.17
CA SER A 180 4.13 -12.45 9.42
C SER A 180 3.54 -13.85 9.31
N LYS A 181 4.11 -14.82 10.03
CA LYS A 181 3.61 -16.21 10.03
C LYS A 181 2.11 -16.29 10.38
N ALA A 182 1.63 -15.43 11.29
CA ALA A 182 0.24 -15.38 11.69
C ALA A 182 -0.69 -14.90 10.55
N GLN A 183 -0.35 -13.78 9.90
CA GLN A 183 -1.12 -13.25 8.76
C GLN A 183 -1.12 -14.22 7.58
N ARG A 184 0.05 -14.80 7.25
CA ARG A 184 0.15 -15.82 6.20
C ARG A 184 -0.74 -17.03 6.52
N GLN A 185 -0.72 -17.52 7.76
CA GLN A 185 -1.54 -18.67 8.15
C GLN A 185 -3.04 -18.36 8.05
N GLU A 186 -3.46 -17.14 8.40
CA GLU A 186 -4.85 -16.71 8.29
C GLU A 186 -5.30 -16.67 6.82
N ILE A 187 -4.53 -16.02 5.94
CA ILE A 187 -4.79 -15.98 4.50
C ILE A 187 -4.87 -17.40 3.92
N LEU A 188 -3.91 -18.27 4.24
CA LEU A 188 -3.90 -19.66 3.77
C LEU A 188 -5.04 -20.51 4.35
N THR A 189 -5.66 -20.08 5.45
CA THR A 189 -6.84 -20.75 6.01
C THR A 189 -8.10 -20.35 5.25
N ILE A 190 -8.20 -19.08 4.83
CA ILE A 190 -9.33 -18.54 4.08
C ILE A 190 -9.25 -18.91 2.59
N PHE A 191 -8.03 -18.90 2.03
CA PHE A 191 -7.70 -19.23 0.65
C PHE A 191 -6.63 -20.34 0.59
N PRO A 192 -6.98 -21.60 0.87
CA PRO A 192 -6.04 -22.73 0.88
C PRO A 192 -5.28 -22.90 -0.43
N GLU A 193 -5.88 -22.52 -1.56
CA GLU A 193 -5.29 -22.54 -2.88
C GLU A 193 -4.00 -21.72 -2.97
N LEU A 194 -3.87 -20.61 -2.23
CA LEU A 194 -2.62 -19.80 -2.19
C LEU A 194 -1.43 -20.56 -1.56
N GLY A 195 -1.68 -21.72 -0.93
CA GLY A 195 -0.65 -22.63 -0.45
C GLY A 195 -0.05 -23.53 -1.54
N ALA A 196 -0.70 -23.61 -2.71
CA ALA A 196 -0.21 -24.34 -3.87
C ALA A 196 0.71 -23.46 -4.73
N ARG A 197 1.64 -24.09 -5.47
CA ARG A 197 2.61 -23.37 -6.32
C ARG A 197 1.96 -22.52 -7.41
N ASP A 198 0.75 -22.88 -7.84
CA ASP A 198 -0.08 -22.25 -8.87
C ASP A 198 -1.28 -21.48 -8.30
N GLY A 199 -1.44 -21.42 -6.98
CA GLY A 199 -2.56 -20.76 -6.33
C GLY A 199 -2.67 -19.27 -6.63
N TYR A 200 -1.51 -18.62 -6.79
CA TYR A 200 -1.40 -17.19 -7.08
C TYR A 200 -1.81 -16.84 -8.51
N ASP A 201 -1.68 -17.78 -9.46
CA ASP A 201 -2.06 -17.56 -10.87
C ASP A 201 -3.58 -17.41 -11.04
N ARG A 202 -4.38 -17.86 -10.05
CA ARG A 202 -5.82 -17.61 -9.99
C ARG A 202 -6.17 -16.19 -9.57
N TYR A 203 -5.30 -15.51 -8.83
CA TYR A 203 -5.48 -14.10 -8.44
C TYR A 203 -4.87 -13.18 -9.50
N ALA A 204 -5.52 -13.12 -10.66
CA ALA A 204 -5.10 -12.20 -11.71
C ALA A 204 -5.38 -10.74 -11.28
N PRO A 205 -4.48 -9.79 -11.59
CA PRO A 205 -4.73 -8.41 -11.26
C PRO A 205 -5.88 -7.83 -12.10
N ALA A 206 -6.78 -7.07 -11.47
CA ALA A 206 -7.87 -6.35 -12.13
C ALA A 206 -7.46 -5.49 -13.34
N ARG A 207 -6.22 -4.98 -13.35
CA ARG A 207 -5.65 -4.15 -14.41
C ARG A 207 -4.18 -4.48 -14.61
N THR A 208 -3.64 -4.05 -15.75
CA THR A 208 -2.20 -4.10 -16.01
C THR A 208 -1.43 -3.37 -14.92
N LEU A 209 -0.45 -4.05 -14.34
CA LEU A 209 0.44 -3.51 -13.32
C LEU A 209 1.64 -2.86 -13.98
N ILE A 210 2.00 -1.68 -13.51
CA ILE A 210 3.26 -1.02 -13.86
C ILE A 210 4.22 -1.20 -12.69
N GLU A 211 5.36 -1.83 -12.92
CA GLU A 211 6.39 -1.95 -11.88
C GLU A 211 7.29 -0.72 -11.83
N HIS A 212 7.54 -0.11 -12.98
CA HIS A 212 8.37 1.10 -13.12
C HIS A 212 7.80 2.04 -14.17
N ILE A 213 7.63 3.31 -13.79
CA ILE A 213 7.31 4.37 -14.74
C ILE A 213 8.65 4.95 -15.21
N GLY A 214 9.07 4.61 -16.43
CA GLY A 214 10.41 4.94 -16.95
C GLY A 214 10.79 6.42 -16.83
N GLU A 215 12.08 6.72 -16.63
CA GLU A 215 12.61 8.05 -16.27
C GLU A 215 12.18 9.20 -17.19
N ASP A 216 11.88 8.91 -18.46
CA ASP A 216 11.41 9.91 -19.44
C ASP A 216 10.02 10.46 -19.11
N ALA A 217 9.23 9.72 -18.33
CA ALA A 217 7.94 10.14 -17.82
C ALA A 217 8.01 11.35 -16.89
N ALA A 218 8.98 11.31 -15.97
CA ALA A 218 9.17 12.30 -14.92
C ALA A 218 9.75 13.61 -15.47
N LYS A 219 10.45 13.56 -16.61
CA LYS A 219 11.03 14.74 -17.28
C LYS A 219 10.05 15.46 -18.22
N ALA A 220 8.92 14.85 -18.55
CA ALA A 220 7.95 15.34 -19.55
C ALA A 220 6.64 15.86 -18.93
N ALA A 221 6.63 16.18 -17.64
CA ALA A 221 5.53 16.79 -16.89
C ALA A 221 5.98 18.14 -16.32
#